data_AF-A0A2N0T1Z5-F1
#
_entry.id   AF-A0A2N0T1Z5-F1
#
_cell.length_a   1.000
_cell.length_b   1.000
_cell.length_c   1.000
_cell.angle_alpha   90.00
_cell.angle_beta   90.00
_cell.angle_gamma   90.00
#
_symmetry.space_group_name_H-M   'P 1'
#
loop_
_entity.id
_entity.type
_entity.pdbx_description
1 polymer ?
#
loop_
_entity_poly.entity_id
_entity_poly.type
_entity_poly.pdbx_seq_one_letter_code
_entity_poly.pdbx_strand_id
1 'polypeptide(L)' 'MRTAEAVSLLFILFCRDPQFRRALHKLDPVLFSRFTNGEVWL' A
#
# COMPACT_ATOMS: atom_id res chain seq x y z
N MET A 1 -15.96 -0.52 12.79
CA MET A 1 -15.65 -1.52 11.75
C MET A 1 -15.71 -0.96 10.33
N ARG A 2 -16.77 -0.24 9.94
CA ARG A 2 -16.93 0.35 8.59
C ARG A 2 -15.79 1.27 8.09
N THR A 3 -15.13 1.98 9.00
CA THR A 3 -14.00 2.90 8.68
C THR A 3 -12.72 2.16 8.31
N ALA A 4 -12.45 1.01 8.95
CA ALA A 4 -11.25 0.23 8.68
C ALA A 4 -11.29 -0.35 7.25
N GLU A 5 -12.44 -0.90 6.86
CA GLU A 5 -12.65 -1.41 5.49
C GLU A 5 -12.53 -0.32 4.42
N ALA A 6 -13.07 0.87 4.68
CA ALA A 6 -12.94 2.00 3.77
C ALA A 6 -11.49 2.47 3.61
N VAL A 7 -10.72 2.47 4.71
CA VAL A 7 -9.29 2.80 4.70
C VAL A 7 -8.49 1.75 3.92
N SER A 8 -8.73 0.46 4.16
CA SER A 8 -8.06 -0.62 3.42
C SER A 8 -8.40 -0.56 1.92
N LEU A 9 -9.65 -0.26 1.54
CA LEU A 9 -10.05 -0.07 0.13
C LEU A 9 -9.36 1.12 -0.54
N LEU A 10 -9.32 2.27 0.14
CA LEU A 10 -8.60 3.45 -0.38
C LEU A 10 -7.12 3.13 -0.52
N PHE A 11 -6.53 2.43 0.45
CA PHE A 11 -5.13 2.04 0.41
C PHE A 11 -4.82 1.10 -0.76
N ILE A 12 -5.66 0.09 -1.00
CA ILE A 12 -5.54 -0.80 -2.16
C ILE A 12 -5.62 -0.01 -3.48
N LEU A 13 -6.53 0.96 -3.56
CA LEU A 13 -6.66 1.84 -4.74
C LEU A 13 -5.43 2.72 -4.93
N PHE A 14 -4.91 3.35 -3.88
CA PHE A 14 -3.66 4.11 -3.92
C PHE A 14 -2.46 3.23 -4.30
N CYS A 15 -2.42 1.99 -3.84
CA CYS A 15 -1.37 1.04 -4.18
C CYS A 15 -1.42 0.57 -5.64
N ARG A 16 -2.51 0.82 -6.39
CA ARG A 16 -2.55 0.64 -7.85
C ARG A 16 -1.96 1.83 -8.59
N ASP A 17 -1.82 2.98 -7.94
CA ASP A 17 -1.24 4.17 -8.54
C ASP A 17 0.29 4.01 -8.73
N PRO A 18 0.81 4.15 -9.96
CA PRO A 18 2.25 4.01 -10.23
C PRO A 18 3.12 5.06 -9.53
N GLN A 19 2.59 6.27 -9.27
CA GLN A 19 3.32 7.32 -8.59
C GLN A 19 3.44 7.00 -7.10
N PHE A 20 2.36 6.50 -6.48
CA PHE A 20 2.39 6.04 -5.09
C PHE A 20 3.39 4.90 -4.90
N ARG A 21 3.40 3.89 -5.79
CA ARG A 21 4.41 2.82 -5.74
C ARG A 21 5.84 3.34 -5.81
N ARG A 22 6.10 4.31 -6.70
CA ARG A 22 7.42 4.93 -6.82
C ARG A 22 7.78 5.75 -5.58
N ALA A 23 6.81 6.47 -5.01
CA ALA A 23 7.01 7.25 -3.79
C ALA A 23 7.30 6.33 -2.59
N LEU A 24 6.52 5.25 -2.42
CA LEU A 24 6.70 4.26 -1.36
C LEU A 24 8.05 3.55 -1.50
N HIS A 25 8.43 3.12 -2.70
CA HIS A 25 9.76 2.54 -2.95
C HIS A 25 10.90 3.49 -2.60
N LYS A 26 10.75 4.80 -2.85
CA LYS A 26 11.76 5.80 -2.48
C LYS A 26 11.80 6.10 -0.98
N LEU A 27 10.64 6.09 -0.32
CA LEU A 27 10.51 6.40 1.09
C LEU A 27 10.98 5.24 1.97
N ASP A 28 10.51 4.03 1.65
CA ASP A 28 10.80 2.80 2.39
C ASP A 28 10.78 1.60 1.43
N PRO A 29 11.95 1.20 0.89
CA PRO A 29 12.08 0.05 0.00
C PRO A 29 11.68 -1.27 0.66
N VAL A 30 11.87 -1.38 1.98
CA VAL A 30 11.55 -2.60 2.74
C VAL A 30 10.05 -2.74 2.84
N LEU A 31 9.35 -1.69 3.26
CA LEU A 31 7.89 -1.68 3.31
C LEU A 31 7.28 -1.92 1.93
N PHE A 32 7.85 -1.31 0.88
CA PHE A 32 7.44 -1.57 -0.51
C PHE A 32 7.56 -3.05 -0.87
N SER A 33 8.69 -3.69 -0.58
CA SER A 33 8.91 -5.12 -0.89
C SER A 33 7.91 -6.03 -0.17
N ARG A 34 7.71 -5.80 1.13
CA ARG A 34 6.75 -6.57 1.94
C ARG A 34 5.32 -6.40 1.42
N PHE A 35 4.96 -5.19 0.99
CA PHE A 35 3.68 -4.92 0.36
C PHE A 35 3.52 -5.64 -0.99
N THR A 36 4.53 -5.58 -1.87
CA THR A 36 4.47 -6.26 -3.18
C THR A 36 4.46 -7.78 -3.08
N ASN A 37 5.07 -8.34 -2.03
CA ASN A 37 5.08 -9.77 -1.76
C ASN A 37 3.82 -10.25 -1.04
N GLY A 38 2.89 -9.35 -0.69
CA GLY A 38 1.67 -9.70 0.06
C GLY A 38 1.97 -10.15 1.49
N GLU A 39 3.12 -9.78 2.06
CA GLU A 39 3.46 -10.03 3.47
C GLU A 39 2.77 -9.04 4.40
N VAL A 40 2.43 -7.87 3.86
CA VAL A 40 1.65 -6.84 4.55
C VAL A 40 0.35 -6.66 3.78
N TRP A 41 -0.73 -7.15 4.39
CA TRP A 41 -2.09 -6.77 4.05
C TRP A 41 -2.54 -5.80 5.12
N LEU A 42 -2.63 -4.52 4.77
CA LEU A 42 -3.30 -3.50 5.59
C LEU A 42 -4.78 -3.43 5.18
#